data_AF-A0A950DVP0-F1
#
_entry.id   AF-A0A950DVP0-F1
#
_cell.length_a   1.000
_cell.length_b   1.000
_cell.length_c   1.000
_cell.angle_alpha   90.00
_cell.angle_beta   90.00
_cell.angle_gamma   90.00
#
_symmetry.space_group_name_H-M   'P 1'
#
loop_
_entity.id
_entity.type
_entity.pdbx_description
1 polymer ?
#
loop_
_entity_poly.entity_id
_entity_poly.type
_entity_poly.pdbx_seq_one_letter_code
_entity_poly.pdbx_strand_id
1 'polypeptide(L)'
;MRSLGGPIARAWQSPATKWALVFACITLATLWLWRVPPAGAASTANLGTWGEWIAGIGSVSAAVVALSAIVIQRHAEDVSKRTAIAAWMDVEVDPERGQPYWTVKVRNDTGLPVFQWAITSSNGSVHLCSQENGPIVPDMSRYLLAAEEPPDQSRAVALVLEFRDRLGKLWKRDDSGRVGALRAMSGCPNARGSDG
;
A
#
# COMPACT_ATOMS: atom_id res chain seq x y z
N MET A 1 -8.61 -9.27 38.79
CA MET A 1 -7.78 -8.08 38.47
C MET A 1 -7.97 -7.74 37.00
N ARG A 2 -8.76 -6.70 36.66
CA ARG A 2 -9.01 -6.30 35.26
C ARG A 2 -7.90 -5.35 34.81
N SER A 3 -7.20 -5.72 33.74
CA SER A 3 -6.15 -4.92 33.10
C SER A 3 -6.74 -3.63 32.54
N LEU A 4 -6.39 -2.50 33.14
CA LEU A 4 -6.77 -1.15 32.73
C LEU A 4 -5.86 -0.57 31.61
N GLY A 5 -4.92 -1.34 31.07
CA GLY A 5 -3.89 -0.85 30.14
C GLY A 5 -4.29 -0.80 28.66
N GLY A 6 -5.35 -1.51 28.24
CA GLY A 6 -5.74 -1.63 26.83
C GLY A 6 -6.26 -0.36 26.13
N PRO A 7 -7.12 0.47 26.75
CA PRO A 7 -7.69 1.64 26.07
C PRO A 7 -6.71 2.81 25.97
N ILE A 8 -5.83 2.99 26.96
CA ILE A 8 -4.83 4.07 26.95
C ILE A 8 -3.81 3.82 25.83
N ALA A 9 -3.31 2.59 25.69
CA ALA A 9 -2.37 2.24 24.62
C ALA A 9 -2.92 2.48 23.20
N ARG A 10 -4.24 2.31 22.98
CA ARG A 10 -4.89 2.62 21.70
C ARG A 10 -5.05 4.11 21.43
N ALA A 11 -5.32 4.92 22.47
CA ALA A 11 -5.42 6.37 22.32
C ALA A 11 -4.11 6.97 21.80
N TRP A 12 -2.96 6.55 22.35
CA TRP A 12 -1.62 6.99 21.92
C TRP A 12 -1.25 6.62 20.47
N GLN A 13 -1.91 5.62 19.89
CA GLN A 13 -1.69 5.23 18.49
C GLN A 13 -2.57 6.00 17.50
N SER A 14 -3.55 6.78 17.98
CA SER A 14 -4.46 7.51 17.10
C SER A 14 -3.75 8.67 16.39
N PRO A 15 -4.08 8.95 15.12
CA PRO A 15 -3.55 10.11 14.41
C PRO A 15 -3.86 11.43 15.13
N ALA A 16 -5.04 11.52 15.75
CA ALA A 16 -5.49 12.70 16.48
C ALA A 16 -4.60 13.02 17.70
N THR A 17 -4.17 12.01 18.46
CA THR A 17 -3.30 12.20 19.63
C THR A 17 -1.90 12.65 19.23
N LYS A 18 -1.38 12.18 18.08
CA LYS A 18 -0.10 12.66 17.54
C LYS A 18 -0.18 14.15 17.17
N TRP A 19 -1.26 14.56 16.52
CA TRP A 19 -1.48 15.97 16.18
C TRP A 19 -1.70 16.85 17.41
N ALA A 20 -2.42 16.37 18.42
CA ALA A 20 -2.58 17.06 19.69
C ALA A 20 -1.23 17.26 20.42
N LEU A 21 -0.35 16.26 20.39
CA LEU A 21 1.02 16.37 20.93
C LEU A 21 1.87 17.38 20.17
N VAL A 22 1.85 17.35 18.84
CA VAL A 22 2.57 18.34 18.01
C VAL A 22 2.07 19.75 18.33
N PHE A 23 0.75 19.94 18.39
CA PHE A 23 0.17 21.22 18.77
C PHE A 23 0.60 21.64 20.17
N ALA A 24 0.51 20.76 21.17
CA ALA A 24 0.94 21.04 22.54
C ALA A 24 2.43 21.39 22.63
N CYS A 25 3.31 20.66 21.91
CA CYS A 25 4.73 20.97 21.84
C CYS A 25 5.01 22.33 21.19
N ILE A 26 4.32 22.67 20.10
CA ILE A 26 4.42 23.99 19.47
C ILE A 26 3.97 25.06 20.46
N THR A 27 2.85 24.85 21.14
CA THR A 27 2.28 25.81 22.10
C THR A 27 3.24 26.05 23.28
N LEU A 28 3.80 24.97 23.84
CA LEU A 28 4.80 25.03 24.90
C LEU A 28 6.09 25.72 24.45
N ALA A 29 6.57 25.43 23.24
CA ALA A 29 7.74 26.10 22.67
C ALA A 29 7.49 27.60 22.47
N THR A 30 6.31 28.00 21.99
CA THR A 30 5.93 29.41 21.87
C THR A 30 5.81 30.09 23.23
N LEU A 31 5.21 29.45 24.23
CA LEU A 31 5.12 30.00 25.59
C LEU A 31 6.50 30.20 26.22
N TRP A 32 7.41 29.25 26.00
CA TRP A 32 8.80 29.34 26.47
C TRP A 32 9.57 30.47 25.75
N LEU A 33 9.45 30.57 24.43
CA LEU A 33 10.11 31.61 23.63
C LEU A 33 9.67 33.03 24.05
N TRP A 34 8.39 33.18 24.41
CA TRP A 34 7.80 34.44 24.85
C TRP A 34 7.97 34.73 26.35
N ARG A 35 8.72 33.87 27.08
CA ARG A 35 8.96 33.99 28.53
C ARG A 35 7.67 34.19 29.34
N VAL A 36 6.56 33.60 28.89
CA VAL A 36 5.29 33.68 29.62
C VAL A 36 5.41 32.75 30.83
N PRO A 37 5.32 33.27 32.08
CA PRO A 37 5.41 32.41 33.25
C PRO A 37 4.23 31.43 33.26
N PRO A 38 4.44 30.13 33.56
CA PRO A 38 3.39 29.12 33.54
C PRO A 38 2.32 29.32 34.63
N ALA A 39 2.59 30.19 35.61
CA ALA A 39 1.62 30.64 36.61
C ALA A 39 1.88 32.12 36.95
N GLY A 40 0.89 32.97 36.68
CA GLY A 40 0.94 34.42 36.93
C GLY A 40 0.14 35.21 35.90
N ALA A 41 -0.42 36.36 36.29
CA ALA A 41 -1.16 37.24 35.39
C ALA A 41 -0.22 37.75 34.28
N ALA A 42 -0.38 37.24 33.06
CA ALA A 42 0.33 37.73 31.90
C ALA A 42 -0.03 39.22 31.71
N SER A 43 0.97 40.11 31.74
CA SER A 43 0.71 41.52 31.47
C SER A 43 0.18 41.64 30.04
N THR A 44 -1.03 42.15 29.89
CA THR A 44 -1.73 42.34 28.60
C THR A 44 -0.94 43.17 27.59
N ALA A 45 0.09 43.89 28.02
CA ALA A 45 1.03 44.62 27.16
C ALA A 45 1.92 43.72 26.27
N ASN A 46 2.10 42.44 26.61
CA ASN A 46 2.98 41.52 25.86
C ASN A 46 2.22 40.50 25.01
N LEU A 47 0.89 40.56 25.02
CA LEU A 47 0.05 39.71 24.17
C LEU A 47 -0.22 40.52 22.91
N GLY A 48 0.44 40.14 21.81
CA GLY A 48 0.34 40.81 20.52
C GLY A 48 -1.11 41.03 20.04
N THR A 49 -1.27 41.79 18.95
CA THR A 49 -2.60 42.14 18.43
C THR A 49 -3.39 40.90 17.99
N TRP A 50 -4.71 40.96 18.01
CA TRP A 50 -5.57 39.87 17.51
C TRP A 50 -5.22 39.42 16.07
N GLY A 51 -4.71 40.34 15.24
CA GLY A 51 -4.22 40.05 13.90
C GLY A 51 -2.97 39.16 13.90
N GLU A 52 -2.04 39.36 14.84
CA GLU A 52 -0.85 38.52 15.00
C GLU A 52 -1.21 37.11 15.48
N TRP A 53 -2.21 36.97 16.35
CA TRP A 53 -2.74 35.67 16.77
C TRP A 53 -3.40 34.91 15.63
N ILE A 54 -4.24 35.57 14.81
CA ILE A 54 -4.88 34.95 13.65
C ILE A 54 -3.84 34.56 12.59
N ALA A 55 -2.85 35.42 12.32
CA ALA A 55 -1.76 35.11 11.41
C ALA A 55 -0.88 33.96 11.93
N GLY A 56 -0.63 33.91 13.24
CA GLY A 56 0.09 32.83 13.91
C GLY A 56 -0.65 31.48 13.78
N ILE A 57 -1.95 31.45 14.06
CA ILE A 57 -2.76 30.24 13.90
C ILE A 57 -2.81 29.80 12.42
N GLY A 58 -3.06 30.75 11.51
CA GLY A 58 -3.13 30.46 10.07
C GLY A 58 -1.82 29.88 9.52
N SER A 59 -0.67 30.43 9.92
CA SER A 59 0.65 29.94 9.48
C SER A 59 0.96 28.55 10.02
N VAL A 60 0.64 28.26 11.29
CA VAL A 60 0.81 26.91 11.87
C VAL A 60 -0.12 25.89 11.20
N SER A 61 -1.39 26.24 10.96
CA SER A 61 -2.32 25.37 10.24
C SER A 61 -1.86 25.08 8.82
N ALA A 62 -1.36 26.09 8.10
CA ALA A 62 -0.80 25.90 6.76
C ALA A 62 0.43 24.97 6.79
N ALA A 63 1.33 25.14 7.76
CA ALA A 63 2.49 24.27 7.93
C ALA A 63 2.07 22.81 8.23
N VAL A 64 1.07 22.60 9.08
CA VAL A 64 0.50 21.28 9.40
C VAL A 64 -0.09 20.62 8.15
N VAL A 65 -0.87 21.35 7.36
CA VAL A 65 -1.46 20.83 6.12
C VAL A 65 -0.37 20.49 5.10
N ALA A 66 0.62 21.36 4.93
CA ALA A 66 1.74 21.12 4.02
C ALA A 66 2.56 19.88 4.40
N LEU A 67 2.92 19.74 5.68
CA LEU A 67 3.62 18.55 6.18
C LEU A 67 2.77 17.28 6.00
N SER A 68 1.47 17.36 6.26
CA SER A 68 0.55 16.23 6.06
C SER A 68 0.50 15.80 4.60
N ALA A 69 0.43 16.76 3.68
CA ALA A 69 0.41 16.50 2.25
C ALA A 69 1.70 15.79 1.80
N ILE A 70 2.87 16.23 2.28
CA ILE A 70 4.16 15.59 1.99
C ILE A 70 4.18 14.14 2.50
N VAL A 71 3.69 13.89 3.72
CA VAL A 71 3.65 12.54 4.30
C VAL A 71 2.73 11.62 3.48
N ILE A 72 1.55 12.11 3.10
CA ILE A 72 0.59 11.35 2.28
C ILE A 72 1.19 11.04 0.90
N GLN A 73 1.82 12.04 0.27
CA GLN A 73 2.44 11.88 -1.04
C GLN A 73 3.57 10.85 -0.99
N ARG A 74 4.49 10.96 -0.02
CA ARG A 74 5.57 9.98 0.15
C ARG A 74 5.04 8.58 0.39
N HIS A 75 3.95 8.45 1.17
CA HIS A 75 3.32 7.15 1.38
C HIS A 75 2.74 6.57 0.09
N ALA A 76 2.06 7.40 -0.71
CA ALA A 76 1.50 6.98 -2.00
C ALA A 76 2.60 6.57 -2.99
N GLU A 77 3.69 7.32 -3.08
CA GLU A 77 4.86 6.99 -3.91
C GLU A 77 5.51 5.67 -3.46
N ASP A 78 5.67 5.47 -2.15
CA ASP A 78 6.22 4.24 -1.59
C ASP A 78 5.35 3.02 -1.89
N VAL A 79 4.02 3.16 -1.76
CA VAL A 79 3.06 2.10 -2.10
C VAL A 79 3.12 1.83 -3.60
N SER A 80 3.12 2.87 -4.44
CA SER A 80 3.22 2.74 -5.89
C SER A 80 4.47 1.94 -6.31
N LYS A 81 5.65 2.29 -5.79
CA LYS A 81 6.91 1.56 -6.08
C LYS A 81 6.87 0.10 -5.65
N ARG A 82 6.26 -0.21 -4.51
CA ARG A 82 6.18 -1.58 -3.96
C ARG A 82 5.12 -2.45 -4.63
N THR A 83 4.16 -1.81 -5.29
CA THR A 83 3.02 -2.47 -5.95
C THR A 83 3.06 -2.30 -7.46
N ALA A 84 4.23 -1.93 -7.99
CA ALA A 84 4.54 -1.80 -9.42
C ALA A 84 4.68 -3.18 -10.07
N ILE A 85 3.62 -3.98 -9.95
CA ILE A 85 3.49 -5.30 -10.55
C ILE A 85 2.11 -5.42 -11.20
N ALA A 86 2.06 -5.97 -12.40
CA ALA A 86 0.84 -6.12 -13.19
C ALA A 86 0.86 -7.45 -13.94
N ALA A 87 -0.31 -8.06 -14.12
CA ALA A 87 -0.47 -9.31 -14.86
C ALA A 87 -1.56 -9.15 -15.92
N TRP A 88 -1.36 -9.74 -17.08
CA TRP A 88 -2.36 -9.79 -18.15
C TRP A 88 -2.21 -11.06 -18.98
N MET A 89 -3.29 -11.42 -19.69
CA MET A 89 -3.26 -12.49 -20.68
C MET A 89 -2.92 -11.93 -22.05
N ASP A 90 -2.10 -12.67 -22.78
CA ASP A 90 -1.68 -12.35 -24.14
C ASP A 90 -1.66 -13.62 -24.99
N VAL A 91 -1.80 -13.45 -26.30
CA VAL A 91 -1.62 -14.52 -27.28
C VAL A 91 -0.26 -14.33 -27.93
N GLU A 92 0.63 -15.29 -27.72
CA GLU A 92 1.93 -15.33 -28.40
C GLU A 92 1.90 -16.42 -29.48
N VAL A 93 2.77 -16.30 -30.47
CA VAL A 93 2.93 -17.30 -31.54
C VAL A 93 4.25 -18.01 -31.31
N ASP A 94 4.20 -19.34 -31.28
CA ASP A 94 5.40 -20.18 -31.22
C ASP A 94 6.26 -19.93 -32.47
N PRO A 95 7.51 -19.46 -32.33
CA PRO A 95 8.35 -19.15 -33.47
C PRO A 95 8.75 -20.39 -34.29
N GLU A 96 8.77 -21.58 -33.68
CA GLU A 96 9.12 -22.84 -34.34
C GLU A 96 7.91 -23.48 -35.03
N ARG A 97 6.75 -23.45 -34.37
CA ARG A 97 5.54 -24.15 -34.84
C ARG A 97 4.53 -23.26 -35.55
N GLY A 98 4.67 -21.93 -35.41
CA GLY A 98 3.72 -20.95 -35.91
C GLY A 98 2.33 -21.02 -35.25
N GLN A 99 2.18 -21.79 -34.16
CA GLN A 99 0.90 -21.98 -33.50
C GLN A 99 0.73 -20.93 -32.38
N PRO A 100 -0.43 -20.26 -32.31
CA PRO A 100 -0.72 -19.37 -31.20
C PRO A 100 -0.87 -20.17 -29.90
N TYR A 101 -0.41 -19.60 -28.78
CA TYR A 101 -0.59 -20.13 -27.43
C TYR A 101 -0.98 -19.02 -26.46
N TRP A 102 -1.74 -19.38 -25.42
CA TRP A 102 -2.08 -18.47 -24.33
C TRP A 102 -0.90 -18.32 -23.38
N THR A 103 -0.58 -17.08 -23.03
CA THR A 103 0.43 -16.78 -22.02
C THR A 103 -0.10 -15.76 -21.01
N VAL A 104 0.21 -15.98 -19.73
CA VAL A 104 0.06 -14.96 -18.70
C VAL A 104 1.40 -14.26 -18.56
N LYS A 105 1.41 -12.96 -18.88
CA LYS A 105 2.57 -12.09 -18.69
C LYS A 105 2.44 -11.36 -17.38
N VAL A 106 3.54 -11.32 -16.62
CA VAL A 106 3.61 -10.58 -15.37
C VAL A 106 4.78 -9.61 -15.45
N ARG A 107 4.48 -8.31 -15.39
CA ARG A 107 5.48 -7.25 -15.29
C ARG A 107 5.76 -6.92 -13.84
N ASN A 108 7.01 -6.97 -13.44
CA ASN A 108 7.45 -6.64 -12.09
C ASN A 108 8.51 -5.53 -12.13
N ASP A 109 8.05 -4.30 -11.99
CA ASP A 109 8.89 -3.11 -11.93
C ASP A 109 9.30 -2.75 -10.47
N THR A 110 9.10 -3.66 -9.50
CA THR A 110 9.48 -3.41 -8.09
C THR A 110 11.00 -3.50 -7.83
N GLY A 111 11.75 -4.00 -8.81
CA GLY A 111 13.21 -4.19 -8.74
C GLY A 111 13.67 -5.41 -7.91
N LEU A 112 12.74 -6.16 -7.32
CA LEU A 112 13.03 -7.37 -6.53
C LEU A 112 12.08 -8.52 -6.90
N PRO A 113 12.51 -9.78 -6.75
CA PRO A 113 11.62 -10.92 -6.94
C PRO A 113 10.47 -10.94 -5.93
N VAL A 114 9.28 -11.35 -6.37
CA VAL A 114 8.10 -11.55 -5.54
C VAL A 114 7.89 -13.06 -5.33
N PHE A 115 8.13 -13.53 -4.10
CA PHE A 115 8.15 -14.97 -3.77
C PHE A 115 6.79 -15.56 -3.39
N GLN A 116 5.85 -14.73 -2.94
CA GLN A 116 4.52 -15.18 -2.54
C GLN A 116 3.49 -14.41 -3.35
N TRP A 117 2.82 -15.12 -4.25
CA TRP A 117 1.84 -14.55 -5.17
C TRP A 117 0.88 -15.62 -5.69
N ALA A 118 -0.28 -15.16 -6.16
CA ALA A 118 -1.27 -15.93 -6.88
C ALA A 118 -1.95 -15.05 -7.93
N ILE A 119 -2.23 -15.62 -9.10
CA ILE A 119 -2.99 -15.01 -10.19
C ILE A 119 -4.21 -15.87 -10.43
N THR A 120 -5.38 -15.25 -10.43
CA THR A 120 -6.65 -15.91 -10.69
C THR A 120 -7.47 -15.11 -11.68
N SER A 121 -8.30 -15.79 -12.49
CA SER A 121 -9.34 -15.11 -13.27
C SER A 121 -10.67 -15.13 -12.52
N SER A 122 -11.53 -14.15 -12.77
CA SER A 122 -12.85 -14.03 -12.13
C SER A 122 -13.79 -15.21 -12.43
N ASN A 123 -13.62 -15.85 -13.58
CA ASN A 123 -14.35 -17.05 -14.01
C ASN A 123 -13.68 -18.36 -13.56
N GLY A 124 -12.54 -18.32 -12.86
CA GLY A 124 -11.82 -19.49 -12.38
C GLY A 124 -11.07 -20.31 -13.44
N SER A 125 -11.06 -19.87 -14.72
CA SER A 125 -10.36 -20.58 -15.80
C SER A 125 -8.83 -20.51 -15.70
N VAL A 126 -8.30 -19.54 -14.95
CA VAL A 126 -6.86 -19.36 -14.74
C VAL A 126 -6.57 -19.41 -13.24
N HIS A 127 -5.63 -20.27 -12.87
CA HIS A 127 -4.99 -20.25 -11.55
C HIS A 127 -3.49 -20.48 -11.72
N LEU A 128 -2.68 -19.52 -11.30
CA LEU A 128 -1.23 -19.64 -11.23
C LEU A 128 -0.79 -19.19 -9.85
N CYS A 129 0.17 -19.90 -9.23
CA CYS A 129 0.69 -19.46 -7.95
C CYS A 129 2.17 -19.77 -7.77
N SER A 130 2.76 -19.12 -6.77
CA SER A 130 4.20 -19.18 -6.50
C SER A 130 4.71 -20.56 -6.07
N GLN A 131 3.84 -21.43 -5.55
CA GLN A 131 4.23 -22.80 -5.16
C GLN A 131 4.57 -23.65 -6.38
N GLU A 132 3.79 -23.52 -7.45
CA GLU A 132 3.94 -24.31 -8.68
C GLU A 132 4.90 -23.63 -9.67
N ASN A 133 4.94 -22.29 -9.69
CA ASN A 133 5.64 -21.52 -10.72
C ASN A 133 6.88 -20.76 -10.21
N GLY A 134 7.18 -20.85 -8.91
CA GLY A 134 8.30 -20.14 -8.30
C GLY A 134 8.06 -18.62 -8.16
N PRO A 135 9.11 -17.83 -7.87
CA PRO A 135 8.98 -16.38 -7.71
C PRO A 135 8.76 -15.67 -9.05
N ILE A 136 8.02 -14.56 -9.03
CA ILE A 136 8.01 -13.60 -10.14
C ILE A 136 9.30 -12.80 -10.09
N VAL A 137 10.15 -12.95 -11.09
CA VAL A 137 11.42 -12.21 -11.21
C VAL A 137 11.18 -10.76 -11.65
N PRO A 138 12.15 -9.85 -11.47
CA PRO A 138 12.07 -8.50 -12.05
C PRO A 138 11.84 -8.52 -13.56
N ASP A 139 11.32 -7.40 -14.07
CA ASP A 139 10.98 -7.18 -15.48
C ASP A 139 9.79 -8.02 -15.94
N MET A 140 10.01 -9.14 -16.64
CA MET A 140 8.94 -9.92 -17.27
C MET A 140 9.03 -11.41 -16.93
N SER A 141 7.97 -11.96 -16.33
CA SER A 141 7.72 -13.40 -16.23
C SER A 141 6.60 -13.82 -17.19
N ARG A 142 6.71 -15.02 -17.76
CA ARG A 142 5.74 -15.59 -18.71
C ARG A 142 5.33 -16.98 -18.24
N TYR A 143 4.04 -17.25 -18.20
CA TYR A 143 3.48 -18.53 -17.79
C TYR A 143 2.55 -19.05 -18.88
N LEU A 144 2.87 -20.22 -19.42
CA LEU A 144 2.06 -20.87 -20.45
C LEU A 144 0.76 -21.38 -19.84
N LEU A 145 -0.37 -21.11 -20.50
CA LEU A 145 -1.65 -21.72 -20.15
C LEU A 145 -1.95 -22.85 -21.13
N ALA A 146 -2.20 -24.05 -20.59
CA ALA A 146 -2.78 -25.14 -21.36
C ALA A 146 -4.27 -24.84 -21.54
N ALA A 147 -4.66 -24.39 -22.73
CA ALA A 147 -6.07 -24.23 -23.09
C ALA A 147 -6.44 -25.23 -24.17
N GLU A 148 -7.64 -25.80 -24.07
CA GLU A 148 -8.21 -26.72 -25.08
C GLU A 148 -8.69 -25.97 -26.33
N GLU A 149 -9.05 -24.69 -26.17
CA GLU A 149 -9.51 -23.84 -27.27
C GLU A 149 -8.35 -23.08 -27.95
N PRO A 150 -8.46 -22.81 -29.27
CA PRO A 150 -7.47 -22.00 -29.96
C PRO A 150 -7.38 -20.60 -29.33
N PRO A 151 -6.16 -20.09 -29.06
CA PRO A 151 -5.98 -18.79 -28.46
C PRO A 151 -6.47 -17.64 -29.33
N ASP A 152 -7.26 -16.76 -28.71
CA ASP A 152 -7.86 -15.58 -29.34
C ASP A 152 -7.88 -14.43 -28.34
N GLN A 153 -7.15 -13.36 -28.63
CA GLN A 153 -6.99 -12.21 -27.73
C GLN A 153 -8.33 -11.59 -27.33
N SER A 154 -9.38 -11.68 -28.16
CA SER A 154 -10.72 -11.17 -27.82
C SER A 154 -11.37 -11.91 -26.65
N ARG A 155 -10.90 -13.14 -26.35
CA ARG A 155 -11.35 -13.99 -25.24
C ARG A 155 -10.43 -13.89 -24.02
N ALA A 156 -9.46 -12.98 -24.01
CA ALA A 156 -8.59 -12.77 -22.86
C ALA A 156 -9.44 -12.37 -21.64
N VAL A 157 -9.25 -13.09 -20.52
CA VAL A 157 -9.96 -12.78 -19.28
C VAL A 157 -9.14 -11.86 -18.40
N ALA A 158 -9.82 -10.99 -17.66
CA ALA A 158 -9.16 -10.14 -16.69
C ALA A 158 -8.59 -10.97 -15.54
N LEU A 159 -7.39 -10.60 -15.10
CA LEU A 159 -6.65 -11.29 -14.07
C LEU A 159 -6.66 -10.49 -12.76
N VAL A 160 -6.79 -11.21 -11.66
CA VAL A 160 -6.59 -10.72 -10.31
C VAL A 160 -5.23 -11.23 -9.82
N LEU A 161 -4.37 -10.31 -9.39
CA LEU A 161 -3.04 -10.63 -8.87
C LEU A 161 -2.98 -10.33 -7.37
N GLU A 162 -2.74 -11.35 -6.56
CA GLU A 162 -2.51 -11.23 -5.12
C GLU A 162 -1.03 -11.50 -4.83
N PHE A 163 -0.39 -10.68 -4.01
CA PHE A 163 1.03 -10.84 -3.71
C PHE A 163 1.44 -10.25 -2.37
N ARG A 164 2.58 -10.72 -1.87
CA ARG A 164 3.25 -10.16 -0.69
C ARG A 164 4.42 -9.28 -1.11
N ASP A 165 4.46 -8.05 -0.60
CA ASP A 165 5.61 -7.17 -0.80
C ASP A 165 6.81 -7.54 0.09
N ARG A 166 7.95 -6.87 -0.15
CA ARG A 166 9.18 -7.06 0.63
C ARG A 166 9.06 -6.76 2.13
N LEU A 167 8.01 -6.04 2.56
CA LEU A 167 7.75 -5.75 3.97
C LEU A 167 6.74 -6.71 4.59
N GLY A 168 6.33 -7.74 3.86
CA GLY A 168 5.36 -8.71 4.31
C GLY A 168 3.90 -8.27 4.20
N LYS A 169 3.61 -7.10 3.60
CA LYS A 169 2.23 -6.65 3.40
C LYS A 169 1.62 -7.35 2.19
N LEU A 170 0.33 -7.68 2.32
CA LEU A 170 -0.42 -8.33 1.25
C LEU A 170 -1.19 -7.29 0.44
N TRP A 171 -1.12 -7.45 -0.88
CA TRP A 171 -1.72 -6.57 -1.86
C TRP A 171 -2.52 -7.40 -2.86
N LYS A 172 -3.56 -6.78 -3.41
CA LYS A 172 -4.38 -7.30 -4.48
C LYS A 172 -4.46 -6.26 -5.58
N ARG A 173 -4.19 -6.65 -6.82
CA ARG A 173 -4.56 -5.90 -8.02
C ARG A 173 -5.79 -6.57 -8.62
N ASP A 174 -6.90 -5.84 -8.67
CA ASP A 174 -8.15 -6.36 -9.22
C ASP A 174 -8.18 -6.34 -10.76
N ASP A 175 -9.28 -6.83 -11.33
CA ASP A 175 -9.54 -6.90 -12.77
C ASP A 175 -9.55 -5.52 -13.46
N SER A 176 -9.84 -4.45 -12.71
CA SER A 176 -9.75 -3.06 -13.16
C SER A 176 -8.33 -2.48 -13.08
N GLY A 177 -7.38 -3.24 -12.55
CA GLY A 177 -6.00 -2.82 -12.34
C GLY A 177 -5.77 -1.99 -11.08
N ARG A 178 -6.78 -1.82 -10.21
CA ARG A 178 -6.65 -1.07 -8.95
C ARG A 178 -5.94 -1.90 -7.89
N VAL A 179 -5.08 -1.26 -7.13
CA VAL A 179 -4.33 -1.90 -6.04
C VAL A 179 -5.03 -1.64 -4.70
N GLY A 180 -5.31 -2.70 -3.96
CA GLY A 180 -5.89 -2.67 -2.61
C GLY A 180 -5.08 -3.51 -1.63
N ALA A 181 -5.15 -3.15 -0.35
CA ALA A 181 -4.57 -3.97 0.72
C ALA A 181 -5.43 -5.23 0.95
N LEU A 182 -4.77 -6.37 1.16
CA LEU A 182 -5.40 -7.66 1.36
C LEU A 182 -5.14 -8.16 2.79
N ARG A 183 -6.09 -8.93 3.36
CA ARG A 183 -5.93 -9.51 4.71
C ARG A 183 -5.27 -10.90 4.69
N ALA A 184 -5.58 -11.70 3.67
CA ALA A 184 -5.05 -13.04 3.48
C ALA A 184 -5.04 -13.35 1.97
N MET A 185 -4.03 -14.07 1.50
CA MET A 185 -3.98 -14.52 0.11
C MET A 185 -4.94 -15.69 -0.11
N SER A 186 -5.44 -15.80 -1.33
CA SER A 186 -6.11 -16.99 -1.83
C SER A 186 -5.15 -18.18 -1.77
N GLY A 187 -5.63 -19.33 -1.29
CA GLY A 187 -4.85 -20.55 -1.27
C GLY A 187 -4.55 -21.05 -2.68
N CYS A 188 -3.40 -21.70 -2.87
CA CYS A 188 -3.18 -22.54 -4.06
C CYS A 188 -4.07 -23.78 -3.94
N PRO A 189 -4.91 -24.13 -4.94
CA PRO A 189 -5.83 -25.26 -4.94
C PRO A 189 -5.15 -26.64 -4.72
N ASN A 190 -3.83 -26.73 -4.76
CA ASN A 190 -3.09 -28.00 -4.64
C ASN A 190 -2.11 -28.06 -3.45
N ALA A 191 -2.39 -27.40 -2.33
CA ALA A 191 -1.72 -27.74 -1.06
C ALA A 191 -2.28 -29.05 -0.44
N ARG A 192 -2.58 -30.07 -1.25
CA ARG A 192 -2.90 -31.42 -0.76
C ARG A 192 -1.61 -32.20 -0.57
N GLY A 193 -1.22 -32.37 0.69
CA GLY A 193 -0.41 -33.52 1.13
C GLY A 193 1.10 -33.33 1.08
N SER A 194 1.64 -32.58 2.05
CA SER A 194 2.98 -32.87 2.56
C SER A 194 2.91 -32.94 4.10
N ASP A 195 2.06 -33.83 4.60
CA ASP A 195 2.26 -34.43 5.92
C ASP A 195 3.17 -35.63 5.68
N GLY A 196 4.47 -35.43 5.93
CA GLY A 196 5.47 -36.47 6.13
C GLY A 196 5.92 -36.44 7.57
#